data_AF-A0A2V9Q1U4-F1
#
_entry.id   AF-A0A2V9Q1U4-F1
#
_cell.length_a   1.000
_cell.length_b   1.000
_cell.length_c   1.000
_cell.angle_alpha   90.00
_cell.angle_beta   90.00
_cell.angle_gamma   90.00
#
_symmetry.space_group_name_H-M   'P 1'
#
loop_
_entity.id
_entity.type
_entity.pdbx_description
1 polymer ?
#
loop_
_entity_poly.entity_id
_entity_poly.type
_entity_poly.pdbx_seq_one_letter_code
_entity_poly.pdbx_strand_id
1 'polypeptide(L)'
;MKRLIFLVMSLVFATTFRANAQDLANLVGTIADPSGAVLGGVEITVSNADRGFTRTVQSDEGGSFSVMRVPVGTYTITAEKQGFQKLVNT
;
A
#
# COMPACT_ATOMS: atom_id res chain seq x y z
N MET A 1 -23.82 -33.90 -32.23
CA MET A 1 -22.91 -32.79 -32.60
C MET A 1 -23.22 -31.50 -31.83
N LYS A 2 -24.43 -30.91 -31.93
CA LYS A 2 -24.79 -29.67 -31.22
C LYS A 2 -24.57 -29.71 -29.69
N ARG A 3 -24.96 -30.81 -29.02
CA ARG A 3 -24.76 -31.00 -27.57
C ARG A 3 -23.29 -31.05 -27.14
N LEU A 4 -22.43 -31.61 -28.00
CA LEU A 4 -20.99 -31.69 -27.76
C LEU A 4 -20.35 -30.29 -27.87
N ILE A 5 -20.80 -29.48 -28.82
CA ILE A 5 -20.36 -28.10 -29.01
C ILE A 5 -20.73 -27.24 -27.80
N PHE A 6 -21.96 -27.35 -27.29
CA PHE A 6 -22.38 -26.63 -26.08
C PHE A 6 -21.56 -27.02 -24.84
N LEU A 7 -21.23 -28.31 -24.69
CA LEU A 7 -20.40 -28.80 -23.58
C LEU A 7 -18.98 -28.24 -23.64
N VAL A 8 -18.35 -28.27 -24.82
CA VAL A 8 -16.99 -27.75 -25.03
C VAL A 8 -16.96 -26.23 -24.81
N MET A 9 -17.96 -25.51 -25.30
CA MET A 9 -18.05 -24.06 -25.14
C MET A 9 -18.25 -23.65 -23.66
N SER A 10 -19.04 -24.41 -22.90
CA SER A 10 -19.18 -24.22 -21.45
C SER A 10 -17.86 -24.49 -20.71
N LEU A 11 -17.09 -25.49 -21.14
CA LEU A 11 -15.83 -25.86 -20.50
C LEU A 11 -14.73 -24.81 -20.75
N VAL A 12 -14.71 -24.21 -21.94
CA VAL A 12 -13.79 -23.10 -22.28
C VAL A 12 -14.12 -21.82 -21.50
N PHE A 13 -15.40 -21.55 -21.25
CA PHE A 13 -15.82 -20.37 -20.47
C PHE A 13 -15.48 -20.50 -18.98
N ALA A 14 -15.41 -21.73 -18.46
CA ALA A 14 -15.07 -22.00 -17.07
C ALA A 14 -13.57 -21.77 -16.76
N THR A 15 -12.68 -21.84 -17.75
CA THR A 15 -11.22 -21.73 -17.54
C THR A 15 -10.69 -20.28 -17.63
N THR A 16 -11.51 -19.33 -18.09
CA THR A 16 -11.11 -17.92 -18.25
C THR A 16 -11.26 -17.04 -17.00
N PHE A 17 -11.85 -17.55 -15.92
CA PHE A 17 -11.93 -16.82 -14.65
C PHE A 17 -10.63 -16.94 -13.84
N ARG A 18 -9.59 -16.23 -14.27
CA ARG A 18 -8.43 -15.94 -13.41
C ARG A 18 -8.83 -14.83 -12.45
N ALA A 19 -9.27 -15.19 -11.25
CA ALA A 19 -9.43 -14.22 -10.16
C ALA A 19 -8.02 -13.77 -9.71
N ASN A 20 -7.65 -12.53 -10.01
CA ASN A 20 -6.46 -11.93 -9.43
C ASN A 20 -6.81 -11.53 -7.99
N ALA A 21 -6.27 -12.25 -7.00
CA ALA A 21 -6.34 -11.80 -5.61
C ALA A 21 -5.58 -10.46 -5.50
N GLN A 22 -6.18 -9.47 -4.83
CA GLN A 22 -5.51 -8.21 -4.56
C GLN A 22 -4.58 -8.41 -3.35
N ASP A 23 -3.27 -8.53 -3.59
CA ASP A 23 -2.27 -8.57 -2.54
C ASP A 23 -2.05 -7.15 -1.98
N LEU A 24 -2.88 -6.80 -0.99
CA LEU A 24 -2.85 -5.54 -0.27
C LEU A 24 -2.38 -5.75 1.17
N ALA A 25 -1.56 -4.84 1.65
CA ALA A 25 -1.11 -4.75 3.03
C ALA A 25 -1.51 -3.41 3.65
N ASN A 26 -1.50 -3.36 4.99
CA ASN A 26 -1.58 -2.12 5.74
C ASN A 26 -0.20 -1.84 6.34
N LEU A 27 0.35 -0.67 6.09
CA LEU A 27 1.59 -0.20 6.70
C LEU A 27 1.23 0.58 7.94
N VAL A 28 1.66 0.11 9.12
CA VAL A 28 1.48 0.80 10.40
C VAL A 28 2.84 1.09 11.01
N GLY A 29 2.94 2.18 11.75
CA GLY A 29 4.17 2.54 12.43
C GLY A 29 3.98 3.72 13.38
N THR A 30 5.07 4.07 14.05
CA THR A 30 5.14 5.19 14.98
C THR A 30 6.35 6.04 14.65
N ILE A 31 6.19 7.35 14.69
CA ILE A 31 7.26 8.32 14.47
C ILE A 31 7.73 8.88 15.81
N ALA A 32 9.04 8.83 16.02
CA ALA A 32 9.71 9.40 17.17
C ALA A 32 10.96 10.17 16.73
N ASP A 33 11.42 11.08 17.57
CA ASP A 33 12.70 11.78 17.42
C ASP A 33 13.89 10.94 17.95
N PRO A 34 15.15 11.39 17.78
CA PRO A 34 16.31 10.67 18.29
C PRO A 34 16.38 10.53 19.82
N SER A 35 15.62 11.32 20.58
CA SER A 35 15.50 11.18 22.04
C SER A 35 14.47 10.12 22.45
N GLY A 36 13.67 9.63 21.50
CA GLY A 36 12.59 8.67 21.71
C GLY A 36 11.23 9.31 21.97
N ALA A 37 11.10 10.64 21.85
CA ALA A 37 9.82 11.32 22.00
C ALA A 37 8.97 11.16 20.73
N VAL A 38 7.69 10.78 20.89
CA VAL A 38 6.77 10.62 19.76
C VAL A 38 6.43 11.95 19.09
N LEU A 39 6.23 11.92 17.78
CA LEU A 39 5.95 13.11 16.98
C LEU A 39 4.60 12.98 16.26
N GLY A 40 3.61 13.74 16.74
CA GLY A 40 2.34 13.89 16.05
C GLY A 40 2.33 14.96 14.96
N GLY A 41 1.37 14.85 14.03
CA GLY A 41 1.22 15.78 12.91
C GLY A 41 2.38 15.74 11.91
N VAL A 42 3.07 14.61 11.81
CA VAL A 42 4.09 14.37 10.78
C VAL A 42 3.36 13.91 9.53
N GLU A 43 3.69 14.47 8.37
CA GLU A 43 3.21 13.98 7.08
C GLU A 43 4.05 12.79 6.62
N ILE A 44 3.40 11.66 6.36
CA ILE A 44 4.02 10.43 5.90
C ILE A 44 3.55 10.14 4.48
N THR A 45 4.47 10.12 3.53
CA THR A 45 4.22 9.77 2.13
C THR A 45 4.87 8.43 1.78
N VAL A 46 4.06 7.46 1.38
CA VAL A 46 4.49 6.14 0.89
C VAL A 46 4.34 6.12 -0.62
N SER A 47 5.44 5.96 -1.34
CA SER A 47 5.47 6.06 -2.80
C SER A 47 6.22 4.91 -3.44
N ASN A 48 5.74 4.45 -4.59
CA ASN A 48 6.45 3.53 -5.47
C ASN A 48 6.39 4.12 -6.87
N ALA A 49 7.55 4.62 -7.33
CA ALA A 49 7.69 5.28 -8.62
C ALA A 49 7.43 4.32 -9.79
N ASP A 50 7.84 3.07 -9.66
CA ASP A 50 7.69 2.04 -10.71
C ASP A 50 6.23 1.71 -11.02
N ARG A 51 5.35 1.86 -10.03
CA ARG A 51 3.92 1.53 -10.13
C ARG A 51 3.00 2.75 -10.12
N GLY A 52 3.55 3.96 -10.02
CA GLY A 52 2.77 5.19 -9.89
C GLY A 52 1.87 5.21 -8.64
N PHE A 53 2.26 4.51 -7.58
CA PHE A 53 1.50 4.52 -6.32
C PHE A 53 2.04 5.62 -5.42
N THR A 54 1.15 6.42 -4.84
CA THR A 54 1.49 7.36 -3.77
C THR A 54 0.32 7.47 -2.80
N ARG A 55 0.61 7.41 -1.51
CA ARG A 55 -0.35 7.70 -0.44
C ARG A 55 0.30 8.56 0.62
N THR A 56 -0.45 9.53 1.09
CA THR A 56 -0.04 10.44 2.16
C THR A 56 -1.02 10.34 3.32
N VAL A 57 -0.50 10.22 4.53
CA VAL A 57 -1.24 10.22 5.79
C VAL A 57 -0.53 11.12 6.80
N GLN A 58 -1.21 11.49 7.88
CA GLN A 58 -0.56 12.18 9.00
C GLN A 58 -0.52 11.28 10.23
N SER A 59 0.54 11.43 11.04
CA SER A 59 0.59 10.79 12.36
C SER A 59 -0.37 11.46 13.34
N ASP A 60 -0.97 10.65 14.22
CA ASP A 60 -1.77 11.14 15.35
C ASP A 60 -0.90 11.78 16.43
N GLU A 61 -1.51 12.33 17.49
CA GLU A 61 -0.78 12.96 18.60
C GLU A 61 0.20 12.02 19.31
N GLY A 62 -0.06 10.70 19.28
CA GLY A 62 0.83 9.66 19.80
C GLY A 62 1.92 9.24 18.80
N GLY A 63 2.05 9.94 17.67
CA GLY A 63 3.01 9.65 16.61
C GLY A 63 2.68 8.43 15.77
N SER A 64 1.53 7.79 15.95
CA SER A 64 1.16 6.59 15.20
C SER A 64 0.53 6.93 13.86
N PHE A 65 0.78 6.09 12.84
CA PHE A 65 0.20 6.25 11.51
C PHE A 65 -0.21 4.90 10.91
N SER A 66 -1.15 4.94 9.96
CA SER A 66 -1.62 3.77 9.22
C SER A 66 -1.91 4.12 7.77
N VAL A 67 -1.19 3.50 6.84
CA VAL A 67 -1.43 3.58 5.40
C VAL A 67 -2.09 2.29 4.96
N MET A 68 -3.38 2.36 4.66
CA MET A 68 -4.15 1.19 4.27
C MET A 68 -4.05 0.90 2.77
N ARG A 69 -4.28 -0.37 2.40
CA ARG A 69 -4.40 -0.81 1.00
C ARG A 69 -3.17 -0.47 0.15
N VAL A 70 -1.99 -0.76 0.69
CA VAL A 70 -0.72 -0.66 0.00
C VAL A 70 -0.47 -1.97 -0.75
N PRO A 71 -0.36 -1.96 -2.10
CA PRO A 71 -0.02 -3.17 -2.85
C PRO A 71 1.33 -3.73 -2.42
N VAL A 72 1.54 -5.05 -2.44
CA VAL A 72 2.85 -5.64 -2.08
C VAL A 72 3.94 -5.20 -3.06
N GLY A 73 5.03 -4.59 -2.58
CA GLY A 73 6.15 -4.11 -3.39
C GLY A 73 7.17 -3.31 -2.59
N THR A 74 8.18 -2.75 -3.27
CA THR A 74 9.18 -1.84 -2.67
C THR A 74 8.65 -0.41 -2.66
N TYR A 75 8.84 0.33 -1.57
CA TYR A 75 8.31 1.68 -1.43
C TYR A 75 9.33 2.60 -0.78
N THR A 76 9.41 3.83 -1.27
CA THR A 76 10.06 4.91 -0.55
C THR A 76 9.05 5.56 0.39
N ILE A 77 9.37 5.57 1.68
CA ILE A 77 8.63 6.22 2.75
C ILE A 77 9.34 7.52 3.09
N THR A 78 8.60 8.62 2.99
CA THR A 78 9.06 9.96 3.36
C THR A 78 8.28 10.45 4.56
N ALA A 79 8.97 11.00 5.56
CA ALA A 79 8.35 11.67 6.70
C ALA A 79 8.80 13.14 6.76
N GLU A 80 7.83 14.05 6.84
CA GLU A 80 8.04 15.50 6.82
C GLU A 80 7.25 16.19 7.94
N LYS A 81 7.92 17.06 8.69
CA LYS A 81 7.30 17.91 9.71
C LYS A 81 8.05 19.23 9.78
N GLN A 82 7.34 20.33 9.93
CA GLN A 82 7.96 21.64 10.06
C GLN A 82 8.93 21.67 11.26
N GLY A 83 10.13 22.23 11.03
CA GLY A 83 11.19 22.27 12.05
C GLY A 83 12.02 20.99 12.18
N PHE A 84 11.70 19.94 11.40
CA PHE A 84 12.48 18.71 11.32
C PHE A 84 13.09 18.55 9.93
N GLN A 85 14.20 17.82 9.86
CA GLN A 85 14.75 17.39 8.58
C GLN A 85 13.84 16.31 7.97
N LYS A 86 13.65 16.38 6.66
CA LYS A 86 12.94 15.35 5.90
C LYS A 86 13.66 14.02 6.03
N LEU A 87 12.95 12.99 6.48
CA LEU A 87 13.44 11.63 6.52
C LEU A 87 12.96 10.87 5.29
N VAL A 88 13.87 10.16 4.62
CA VAL A 88 13.56 9.29 3.48
C VAL A 88 14.11 7.90 3.76
N ASN A 89 13.25 6.89 3.68
CA ASN A 89 13.58 5.48 3.87
C ASN A 89 13.07 4.65 2.69
N THR A 90 13.79 3.61 2.25
CA THR A 90 13.44 2.79 1.06
C THR A 90 13.48 1.31 1.39
#